data_AF-A0A9Q0S3Z2-F1
#
_entry.id   AF-A0A9Q0S3Z2-F1
#
_cell.length_a   1.000
_cell.length_b   1.000
_cell.length_c   1.000
_cell.angle_alpha   90.00
_cell.angle_beta   90.00
_cell.angle_gamma   90.00
#
_symmetry.space_group_name_H-M   'P 1'
#
loop_
_entity.id
_entity.type
_entity.pdbx_description
1 polymer ?
#
loop_
_entity_poly.entity_id
_entity_poly.type
_entity_poly.pdbx_seq_one_letter_code
_entity_poly.pdbx_strand_id
1 'polypeptide(L)'
;ELDVSLTSDSVKKAGKQKFEKKKNEKLRRFRVTVVFRHGHRTPADTYPNDPHKNETFYPYGWGHLTNDGKKYMYEAGIWLNQRYGKFLGNFYTPDAVWAQTTDVTRAQMSMAVVLAGLFPPRDTAMEWNRRLNWQPIPIHSEPLEKDSLLLVRNPCPRYYEALKEVFETPVMREMQRENVELYRQLTSHTGMPIKTPDDIQSLYSTLRA
;
A
#
# COMPACT_ATOMS: atom_id res chain seq x y z
N GLU A 1 17.75 -23.07 -62.86
CA GLU A 1 18.18 -23.63 -61.57
C GLU A 1 17.70 -22.72 -60.46
N LEU A 2 16.93 -23.27 -59.51
CA LEU A 2 16.79 -22.79 -58.13
C LEU A 2 16.04 -23.92 -57.40
N ASP A 3 16.83 -24.89 -56.95
CA ASP A 3 16.39 -25.99 -56.11
C ASP A 3 16.22 -25.47 -54.68
N VAL A 4 15.00 -25.46 -54.18
CA VAL A 4 14.69 -25.11 -52.78
C VAL A 4 14.36 -26.40 -52.05
N SER A 5 15.41 -27.18 -51.77
CA SER A 5 15.33 -28.31 -50.85
C SER A 5 15.29 -27.79 -49.41
N LEU A 6 14.10 -27.45 -48.90
CA LEU A 6 13.88 -27.24 -47.47
C LEU A 6 14.05 -28.58 -46.76
N THR A 7 15.21 -28.80 -46.14
CA THR A 7 15.51 -30.01 -45.39
C THR A 7 14.52 -30.18 -44.23
N SER A 8 14.09 -31.42 -44.00
CA SER A 8 13.06 -31.76 -43.00
C SER A 8 13.39 -31.28 -41.57
N ASP A 9 14.67 -31.05 -41.27
CA ASP A 9 15.14 -30.56 -39.98
C ASP A 9 14.86 -29.07 -39.76
N SER A 10 14.84 -28.26 -40.82
CA SER A 10 14.50 -26.85 -40.78
C SER A 10 13.04 -26.63 -40.38
N VAL A 11 12.16 -27.48 -40.91
CA VAL A 11 10.71 -27.47 -40.63
C VAL A 11 10.43 -28.01 -39.22
N LYS A 12 11.14 -29.05 -38.77
CA LYS A 12 11.03 -29.59 -37.39
C LYS A 12 11.52 -28.58 -36.33
N LYS A 13 12.59 -27.84 -36.62
CA LYS A 13 13.14 -26.81 -35.72
C LYS A 13 12.21 -25.60 -35.60
N ALA A 14 11.65 -25.15 -36.72
CA ALA A 14 10.62 -24.11 -36.76
C ALA A 14 9.33 -24.55 -36.04
N GLY A 15 8.92 -25.81 -36.22
CA GLY A 15 7.79 -26.42 -35.52
C GLY A 15 7.96 -26.48 -34.01
N LYS A 16 9.14 -26.90 -33.52
CA LYS A 16 9.50 -26.88 -32.09
C LYS A 16 9.50 -25.46 -31.51
N GLN A 17 10.10 -24.48 -32.20
CA GLN A 17 10.07 -23.08 -31.77
C GLN A 17 8.65 -22.49 -31.73
N LYS A 18 7.79 -22.83 -32.70
CA LYS A 18 6.39 -22.38 -32.73
C LYS A 18 5.55 -23.05 -31.63
N PHE A 19 5.85 -24.31 -31.29
CA PHE A 19 5.20 -25.05 -30.21
C PHE A 19 5.63 -24.56 -28.83
N GLU A 20 6.92 -24.24 -28.63
CA GLU A 20 7.42 -23.59 -27.42
C GLU A 20 6.88 -22.16 -27.27
N LYS A 21 6.81 -21.37 -28.36
CA LYS A 21 6.12 -20.06 -28.36
C LYS A 21 4.65 -20.17 -27.96
N LYS A 22 3.91 -21.15 -28.51
CA LYS A 22 2.50 -21.39 -28.15
C LYS A 22 2.32 -21.95 -26.73
N LYS A 23 3.26 -22.73 -26.23
CA LYS A 23 3.27 -23.20 -24.84
C LYS A 23 3.55 -22.04 -23.87
N ASN A 24 4.35 -21.05 -24.30
CA ASN A 24 4.56 -19.78 -23.61
C ASN A 24 3.38 -18.81 -23.70
N GLU A 25 2.62 -18.80 -24.80
CA GLU A 25 1.38 -18.01 -24.93
C GLU A 25 0.26 -18.51 -24.02
N LYS A 26 0.32 -19.78 -23.60
CA LYS A 26 -0.54 -20.36 -22.57
C LYS A 26 0.04 -20.21 -21.16
N LEU A 27 0.99 -19.28 -20.92
CA LEU A 27 1.21 -18.75 -19.59
C LEU A 27 -0.06 -17.99 -19.20
N ARG A 28 -0.87 -18.60 -18.34
CA ARG A 28 -1.81 -17.88 -17.47
C ARG A 28 -1.07 -16.66 -16.92
N ARG A 29 -1.46 -15.45 -17.33
CA ARG A 29 -0.91 -14.20 -16.80
C ARG A 29 -1.40 -14.07 -15.36
N PHE A 30 -0.72 -14.74 -14.44
CA PHE A 30 -1.00 -14.62 -13.03
C PHE A 30 -0.60 -13.21 -12.59
N ARG A 31 -1.53 -12.51 -11.94
CA ARG A 31 -1.28 -11.21 -11.33
C ARG A 31 -1.49 -11.37 -9.83
N VAL A 32 -0.53 -10.89 -9.05
CA VAL A 32 -0.67 -10.76 -7.60
C VAL A 32 -0.93 -9.28 -7.32
N THR A 33 -2.00 -8.99 -6.59
CA THR A 33 -2.28 -7.65 -6.07
C THR A 33 -2.14 -7.71 -4.56
N VAL A 34 -1.30 -6.84 -4.01
CA VAL A 34 -1.09 -6.72 -2.57
C VAL A 34 -1.50 -5.31 -2.17
N VAL A 35 -2.39 -5.22 -1.18
CA VAL A 35 -2.79 -3.95 -0.57
C VAL A 35 -2.40 -4.03 0.90
N PHE A 36 -1.67 -3.02 1.38
CA PHE A 36 -1.21 -2.96 2.75
C PHE A 36 -1.28 -1.54 3.28
N ARG A 37 -1.41 -1.41 4.60
CA ARG A 37 -1.34 -0.12 5.29
C ARG A 37 0.13 0.29 5.46
N HIS A 38 0.37 1.59 5.54
CA HIS A 38 1.66 2.14 5.97
C HIS A 38 2.10 1.56 7.33
N GLY A 39 3.40 1.63 7.62
CA GLY A 39 3.96 1.19 8.90
C GLY A 39 3.60 2.10 10.08
N HIS A 40 4.16 1.81 11.26
CA HIS A 40 3.97 2.61 12.46
C HIS A 40 4.36 4.08 12.25
N ARG A 41 3.53 4.98 12.78
CA ARG A 41 3.65 6.43 12.60
C ARG A 41 3.38 7.13 13.93
N THR A 42 3.84 8.36 14.05
CA THR A 42 3.38 9.28 15.10
C THR A 42 1.88 9.61 14.92
N PRO A 43 1.21 10.13 15.98
CA PRO A 43 -0.15 10.66 15.87
C PRO A 43 -0.26 11.67 14.72
N ALA A 44 -1.36 11.64 13.98
CA ALA A 44 -1.58 12.52 12.83
C ALA A 44 -2.49 13.72 13.16
N ASP A 45 -3.10 13.70 14.35
CA ASP A 45 -4.03 14.71 14.85
C ASP A 45 -4.00 14.67 16.39
N THR A 46 -4.62 15.66 17.03
CA THR A 46 -4.69 15.81 18.48
C THR A 46 -6.10 16.25 18.90
N TYR A 47 -6.32 16.48 20.20
CA TYR A 47 -7.59 16.97 20.74
C TYR A 47 -7.33 18.06 21.81
N PRO A 48 -8.33 18.92 22.12
CA PRO A 48 -8.11 20.11 22.95
C PRO A 48 -7.43 19.86 24.30
N ASN A 49 -7.81 18.77 24.98
CA ASN A 49 -7.28 18.38 26.28
C ASN A 49 -6.15 17.35 26.21
N ASP A 50 -5.58 17.09 25.04
CA ASP A 50 -4.45 16.17 24.89
C ASP A 50 -3.23 16.72 25.64
N PRO A 51 -2.69 16.00 26.66
CA PRO A 51 -1.51 16.44 27.39
C PRO A 51 -0.26 16.52 26.49
N HIS A 52 -0.27 15.83 25.35
CA HIS A 52 0.83 15.78 24.38
C HIS A 52 0.59 16.66 23.14
N LYS A 53 -0.43 17.51 23.10
CA LYS A 53 -0.73 18.37 21.93
C LYS A 53 0.42 19.29 21.50
N ASN A 54 1.32 19.62 22.41
CA ASN A 54 2.49 20.46 22.16
C ASN A 54 3.76 19.65 21.85
N GLU A 55 3.69 18.32 21.84
CA GLU A 55 4.81 17.48 21.43
C GLU A 55 5.15 17.73 19.96
N THR A 56 6.45 17.75 19.67
CA THR A 56 6.92 17.89 18.29
C THR A 56 7.08 16.55 17.59
N PHE A 57 7.10 15.46 18.35
CA PHE A 57 7.47 14.12 17.89
C PHE A 57 8.80 14.11 17.11
N TYR A 58 9.75 14.94 17.52
CA TYR A 58 11.09 14.95 16.95
C TYR A 58 11.72 13.55 17.02
N PRO A 59 12.41 13.08 15.97
CA PRO A 59 12.77 13.78 14.73
C PRO A 59 11.75 13.65 13.59
N TYR A 60 10.60 13.00 13.82
CA TYR A 60 9.68 12.62 12.74
C TYR A 60 8.65 13.70 12.42
N GLY A 61 8.16 14.41 13.44
CA GLY A 61 6.97 15.26 13.29
C GLY A 61 5.66 14.48 13.35
N TRP A 62 4.54 15.18 13.30
CA TRP A 62 3.19 14.62 13.34
C TRP A 62 2.83 13.83 12.08
N GLY A 63 2.19 12.67 12.23
CA GLY A 63 1.66 11.84 11.16
C GLY A 63 2.71 11.15 10.29
N HIS A 64 3.97 11.16 10.69
CA HIS A 64 5.12 10.66 9.94
C HIS A 64 5.55 9.26 10.38
N LEU A 65 6.17 8.52 9.45
CA LEU A 65 6.61 7.14 9.63
C LEU A 65 7.82 7.08 10.57
N THR A 66 7.73 6.26 11.62
CA THR A 66 8.83 6.07 12.59
C THR A 66 9.87 5.08 12.07
N ASN A 67 11.02 4.96 12.75
CA ASN A 67 12.01 3.94 12.39
C ASN A 67 11.48 2.51 12.58
N ASP A 68 10.65 2.26 13.60
CA ASP A 68 9.98 0.97 13.76
C ASP A 68 9.02 0.69 12.60
N GLY A 69 8.30 1.71 12.15
CA GLY A 69 7.45 1.62 10.96
C GLY A 69 8.26 1.29 9.69
N LYS A 70 9.42 1.91 9.50
CA LYS A 70 10.32 1.61 8.38
C LYS A 70 10.82 0.16 8.44
N LYS A 71 11.27 -0.29 9.61
CA LYS A 71 11.77 -1.66 9.83
C LYS A 71 10.68 -2.69 9.52
N TYR A 72 9.48 -2.51 10.08
CA TYR A 72 8.34 -3.38 9.85
C TYR A 72 7.98 -3.50 8.35
N MET A 73 7.97 -2.37 7.64
CA MET A 73 7.65 -2.36 6.21
C MET A 73 8.77 -2.95 5.34
N TYR A 74 10.04 -2.81 5.75
CA TYR A 74 11.16 -3.49 5.10
C TYR A 74 11.06 -5.02 5.25
N GLU A 75 10.72 -5.50 6.46
CA GLU A 75 10.48 -6.92 6.73
C GLU A 75 9.29 -7.47 5.93
N ALA A 76 8.23 -6.68 5.74
CA ALA A 76 7.14 -7.03 4.84
C ALA A 76 7.62 -7.20 3.39
N GLY A 77 8.54 -6.34 2.92
CA GLY A 77 9.20 -6.48 1.62
C GLY A 77 9.98 -7.78 1.49
N ILE A 78 10.78 -8.13 2.50
CA ILE A 78 11.51 -9.41 2.55
C ILE A 78 10.55 -10.59 2.49
N TRP A 79 9.46 -10.55 3.26
CA TRP A 79 8.45 -11.61 3.26
C TRP A 79 7.79 -11.77 1.88
N LEU A 80 7.48 -10.66 1.21
CA LEU A 80 6.97 -10.68 -0.16
C LEU A 80 7.97 -11.27 -1.15
N ASN A 81 9.27 -10.98 -0.99
CA ASN A 81 10.32 -11.60 -1.80
C ASN A 81 10.41 -13.11 -1.54
N GLN A 82 10.35 -13.56 -0.28
CA GLN A 82 10.35 -14.98 0.05
C GLN A 82 9.15 -15.71 -0.54
N ARG A 83 7.97 -15.07 -0.53
CA ARG A 83 6.73 -15.65 -1.03
C ARG A 83 6.63 -15.64 -2.56
N TYR A 84 7.03 -14.55 -3.20
CA TYR A 84 6.78 -14.30 -4.63
C TYR A 84 8.06 -14.10 -5.47
N GLY A 85 9.25 -14.17 -4.89
CA GLY A 85 10.52 -13.92 -5.59
C GLY A 85 10.73 -14.83 -6.81
N LYS A 86 10.34 -16.12 -6.71
CA LYS A 86 10.36 -17.04 -7.86
C LYS A 86 9.42 -16.62 -8.99
N PHE A 87 8.32 -15.95 -8.66
CA PHE A 87 7.35 -15.41 -9.62
C PHE A 87 7.84 -14.07 -10.22
N LEU A 88 8.50 -13.23 -9.41
CA LEU A 88 8.99 -11.91 -9.81
C LEU A 88 10.33 -11.97 -10.58
N GLY A 89 11.12 -13.02 -10.39
CA GLY A 89 12.45 -13.18 -10.96
C GLY A 89 13.58 -12.75 -10.03
N ASN A 90 14.82 -12.85 -10.51
CA ASN A 90 16.02 -12.65 -9.69
C ASN A 90 16.33 -11.18 -9.40
N PHE A 91 15.79 -10.24 -10.19
CA PHE A 91 16.02 -8.81 -10.03
C PHE A 91 14.84 -8.02 -10.60
N TYR A 92 14.75 -6.74 -10.22
CA TYR A 92 13.70 -5.84 -10.69
C TYR A 92 13.81 -5.60 -12.21
N THR A 93 12.67 -5.63 -12.90
CA THR A 93 12.51 -5.14 -14.27
C THR A 93 11.31 -4.19 -14.33
N PRO A 94 11.26 -3.26 -15.31
CA PRO A 94 10.16 -2.30 -15.43
C PRO A 94 8.76 -2.95 -15.45
N ASP A 95 8.64 -4.15 -16.02
CA ASP A 95 7.37 -4.89 -16.11
C ASP A 95 7.07 -5.78 -14.89
N ALA A 96 7.99 -5.89 -13.93
CA ALA A 96 7.86 -6.81 -12.79
C ALA A 96 6.85 -6.32 -11.74
N VAL A 97 6.77 -5.00 -11.50
CA VAL A 97 5.93 -4.44 -10.45
C VAL A 97 5.40 -3.06 -10.83
N TRP A 98 4.13 -2.83 -10.51
CA TRP A 98 3.52 -1.51 -10.47
C TRP A 98 3.29 -1.13 -9.01
N ALA A 99 4.01 -0.11 -8.52
CA ALA A 99 3.88 0.37 -7.15
C ALA A 99 3.07 1.66 -7.11
N GLN A 100 1.94 1.64 -6.39
CA GLN A 100 1.05 2.78 -6.24
C GLN A 100 0.75 3.05 -4.77
N THR A 101 0.74 4.33 -4.39
CA THR A 101 0.38 4.79 -3.05
C THR A 101 -0.60 5.94 -3.11
N THR A 102 -1.24 6.23 -1.98
CA THR A 102 -1.85 7.54 -1.73
C THR A 102 -0.76 8.61 -1.74
N ASP A 103 -1.08 9.86 -2.05
CA ASP A 103 -0.15 10.98 -1.96
C ASP A 103 0.02 11.50 -0.51
N VAL A 104 0.38 10.59 0.38
CA VAL A 104 0.72 10.87 1.78
C VAL A 104 2.12 10.36 2.04
N THR A 105 2.98 11.21 2.61
CA THR A 105 4.41 10.94 2.81
C THR A 105 4.67 9.59 3.50
N ARG A 106 3.95 9.25 4.57
CA ARG A 106 4.13 7.96 5.28
C ARG A 106 3.81 6.74 4.41
N ALA A 107 2.91 6.85 3.44
CA ALA A 107 2.57 5.77 2.51
C ALA A 107 3.66 5.59 1.46
N GLN A 108 4.11 6.70 0.86
CA GLN A 108 5.23 6.71 -0.09
C GLN A 108 6.51 6.15 0.55
N MET A 109 6.85 6.60 1.76
CA MET A 109 8.01 6.08 2.52
C MET A 109 7.87 4.59 2.82
N SER A 110 6.67 4.13 3.20
CA SER A 110 6.42 2.70 3.46
C SER A 110 6.59 1.85 2.20
N MET A 111 6.09 2.30 1.06
CA MET A 111 6.27 1.60 -0.22
C MET A 111 7.74 1.55 -0.62
N ALA A 112 8.48 2.65 -0.49
CA ALA A 112 9.92 2.68 -0.78
C ALA A 112 10.70 1.63 0.03
N VAL A 113 10.43 1.48 1.33
CA VAL A 113 11.11 0.47 2.15
C VAL A 113 10.62 -0.95 1.87
N VAL A 114 9.34 -1.16 1.52
CA VAL A 114 8.85 -2.46 1.04
C VAL A 114 9.60 -2.87 -0.23
N LEU A 115 9.73 -1.96 -1.20
CA LEU A 115 10.43 -2.22 -2.45
C LEU A 115 11.92 -2.50 -2.23
N ALA A 116 12.55 -1.84 -1.26
CA ALA A 116 13.93 -2.12 -0.86
C ALA A 116 14.11 -3.55 -0.31
N GLY A 117 13.13 -4.06 0.44
CA GLY A 117 13.14 -5.46 0.92
C GLY A 117 12.71 -6.47 -0.16
N LEU A 118 11.86 -6.04 -1.09
CA LEU A 118 11.32 -6.89 -2.15
C LEU A 118 12.32 -7.13 -3.29
N PHE A 119 13.12 -6.12 -3.64
CA PHE A 119 14.07 -6.16 -4.76
C PHE A 119 15.48 -5.67 -4.35
N PRO A 120 16.17 -6.36 -3.42
CA PRO A 120 17.56 -6.05 -3.12
C PRO A 120 18.45 -6.29 -4.36
N PRO A 121 19.24 -5.30 -4.83
CA PRO A 121 20.01 -5.44 -6.06
C PRO A 121 21.34 -6.19 -5.92
N ARG A 122 21.87 -6.40 -4.70
CA ARG A 122 23.17 -7.03 -4.47
C ARG A 122 23.27 -8.40 -5.17
N ASP A 123 24.42 -8.67 -5.78
CA ASP A 123 24.72 -9.89 -6.51
C ASP A 123 23.80 -10.13 -7.73
N THR A 124 23.21 -9.06 -8.27
CA THR A 124 22.38 -9.09 -9.49
C THR A 124 22.90 -8.14 -10.56
N ALA A 125 22.39 -8.26 -11.79
CA ALA A 125 22.69 -7.31 -12.87
C ALA A 125 22.24 -5.86 -12.59
N MET A 126 21.37 -5.66 -11.58
CA MET A 126 20.87 -4.34 -11.17
C MET A 126 21.71 -3.71 -10.04
N GLU A 127 22.80 -4.36 -9.60
CA GLU A 127 23.72 -3.79 -8.60
C GLU A 127 24.51 -2.61 -9.18
N TRP A 128 24.04 -1.40 -8.89
CA TRP A 128 24.69 -0.15 -9.34
C TRP A 128 25.67 0.42 -8.30
N ASN A 129 25.58 0.01 -7.03
CA ASN A 129 26.41 0.52 -5.94
C ASN A 129 26.71 -0.56 -4.89
N ARG A 130 27.98 -0.99 -4.81
CA ARG A 130 28.44 -2.04 -3.87
C ARG A 130 28.30 -1.67 -2.39
N ARG A 131 28.23 -0.38 -2.05
CA ARG A 131 28.09 0.10 -0.66
C ARG A 131 26.63 0.28 -0.25
N LEU A 132 25.68 0.13 -1.17
CA LEU A 132 24.27 0.41 -0.95
C LEU A 132 23.40 -0.66 -1.61
N ASN A 133 22.86 -1.59 -0.81
CA ASN A 133 21.94 -2.64 -1.28
C ASN A 133 20.52 -2.10 -1.47
N TRP A 134 20.37 -1.10 -2.33
CA TRP A 134 19.11 -0.46 -2.66
C TRP A 134 19.15 0.02 -4.11
N GLN A 135 18.00 0.00 -4.77
CA GLN A 135 17.79 0.57 -6.09
C GLN A 135 16.51 1.41 -6.13
N PRO A 136 16.47 2.49 -6.91
CA PRO A 136 15.24 3.24 -7.10
C PRO A 136 14.24 2.40 -7.91
N ILE A 137 13.02 2.31 -7.42
CA ILE A 137 11.88 1.71 -8.13
C ILE A 137 10.76 2.77 -8.17
N PRO A 138 10.15 3.03 -9.34
CA PRO A 138 9.11 4.04 -9.48
C PRO A 138 7.92 3.78 -8.53
N ILE A 139 7.45 4.84 -7.87
CA ILE A 139 6.24 4.83 -7.04
C ILE A 139 5.30 5.89 -7.61
N HIS A 140 4.08 5.48 -7.91
CA HIS A 140 3.04 6.34 -8.47
C HIS A 140 2.05 6.77 -7.39
N SER A 141 1.59 8.02 -7.45
CA SER A 141 0.49 8.50 -6.62
C SER A 141 -0.38 9.48 -7.41
N GLU A 142 -1.66 9.52 -7.06
CA GLU A 142 -2.58 10.57 -7.49
C GLU A 142 -2.60 11.67 -6.43
N PRO A 143 -2.67 12.97 -6.81
CA PRO A 143 -2.87 14.05 -5.84
C PRO A 143 -4.05 13.75 -4.92
N LEU A 144 -3.92 14.06 -3.62
CA LEU A 144 -4.91 13.66 -2.61
C LEU A 144 -6.34 14.02 -2.96
N GLU A 145 -6.58 15.23 -3.49
CA GLU A 145 -7.90 15.75 -3.84
C GLU A 145 -8.52 15.05 -5.05
N LYS A 146 -7.71 14.31 -5.80
CA LYS A 146 -8.09 13.58 -7.01
C LYS A 146 -8.03 12.07 -6.84
N ASP A 147 -7.50 11.59 -5.71
CA ASP A 147 -7.31 10.17 -5.43
C ASP A 147 -8.66 9.45 -5.52
N SER A 148 -8.79 8.67 -6.58
CA SER A 148 -10.02 7.98 -6.95
C SER A 148 -10.05 6.52 -6.51
N LEU A 149 -8.93 6.01 -5.99
CA LEU A 149 -8.71 4.58 -5.82
C LEU A 149 -8.42 4.19 -4.37
N LEU A 150 -7.48 4.86 -3.70
CA LEU A 150 -6.94 4.40 -2.41
C LEU A 150 -7.54 5.16 -1.22
N LEU A 151 -7.63 6.49 -1.30
CA LEU A 151 -8.33 7.31 -0.30
C LEU A 151 -9.73 7.73 -0.73
N VAL A 152 -10.04 7.69 -2.03
CA VAL A 152 -11.33 8.07 -2.61
C VAL A 152 -11.81 9.42 -2.07
N ARG A 153 -11.02 10.48 -2.30
CA ARG A 153 -11.37 11.85 -1.84
C ARG A 153 -12.16 12.65 -2.89
N ASN A 154 -12.46 12.04 -4.04
CA ASN A 154 -13.31 12.65 -5.04
C ASN A 154 -14.73 12.86 -4.49
N PRO A 155 -15.30 14.08 -4.59
CA PRO A 155 -16.64 14.37 -4.07
C PRO A 155 -17.69 13.44 -4.69
N CYS A 156 -18.42 12.72 -3.83
CA CYS A 156 -19.51 11.84 -4.23
C CYS A 156 -20.75 12.10 -3.37
N PRO A 157 -21.75 12.85 -3.84
CA PRO A 157 -22.96 13.15 -3.07
C PRO A 157 -23.68 11.88 -2.56
N ARG A 158 -23.78 10.86 -3.42
CA ARG A 158 -24.39 9.57 -3.09
C ARG A 158 -23.72 8.87 -1.91
N TYR A 159 -22.41 9.07 -1.69
CA TYR A 159 -21.71 8.52 -0.52
C TYR A 159 -22.28 9.08 0.78
N TYR A 160 -22.51 10.40 0.87
CA TYR A 160 -23.04 11.03 2.07
C TYR A 160 -24.50 10.63 2.35
N GLU A 161 -25.30 10.47 1.29
CA GLU A 161 -26.65 9.91 1.39
C GLU A 161 -26.62 8.48 1.92
N ALA A 162 -25.76 7.62 1.35
CA ALA A 162 -25.62 6.23 1.78
C ALA A 162 -25.12 6.13 3.23
N LEU A 163 -24.17 6.99 3.62
CA LEU A 163 -23.69 7.05 4.99
C LEU A 163 -24.81 7.42 5.96
N LYS A 164 -25.65 8.40 5.59
CA LYS A 164 -26.84 8.78 6.37
C LYS A 164 -27.84 7.62 6.47
N GLU A 165 -28.13 6.93 5.36
CA GLU A 165 -28.98 5.73 5.33
C GLU A 165 -28.46 4.66 6.32
N VAL A 166 -27.14 4.42 6.35
CA VAL A 166 -26.49 3.48 7.29
C VAL A 166 -26.71 3.92 8.74
N PHE A 167 -26.51 5.19 9.06
CA PHE A 167 -26.75 5.72 10.41
C PHE A 167 -28.21 5.62 10.85
N GLU A 168 -29.14 5.60 9.91
CA GLU A 168 -30.57 5.46 10.20
C GLU A 168 -31.01 4.00 10.39
N THR A 169 -30.16 3.01 10.10
CA THR A 169 -30.49 1.59 10.31
C THR A 169 -30.70 1.25 11.78
N PRO A 170 -31.55 0.24 12.12
CA PRO A 170 -31.78 -0.17 13.50
C PRO A 170 -30.49 -0.54 14.25
N VAL A 171 -29.57 -1.23 13.58
CA VAL A 171 -28.28 -1.66 14.16
C VAL A 171 -27.43 -0.45 14.57
N MET A 172 -27.32 0.55 13.69
CA MET A 172 -26.54 1.76 14.01
C MET A 172 -27.23 2.61 15.07
N ARG A 173 -28.55 2.75 15.03
CA ARG A 173 -29.29 3.47 16.07
C ARG A 173 -29.14 2.82 17.44
N GLU A 174 -29.15 1.49 17.50
CA GLU A 174 -28.97 0.77 18.76
C GLU A 174 -27.54 0.90 19.28
N MET A 175 -26.52 0.70 18.43
CA MET A 175 -25.12 0.94 18.79
C MET A 175 -24.91 2.35 19.36
N GLN A 176 -25.51 3.36 18.74
CA GLN A 176 -25.42 4.75 19.21
C GLN A 176 -26.08 4.93 20.58
N ARG A 177 -27.24 4.30 20.83
CA ARG A 177 -27.95 4.36 22.12
C ARG A 177 -27.17 3.68 23.24
N GLU A 178 -26.62 2.50 22.97
CA GLU A 178 -25.83 1.74 23.95
C GLU A 178 -24.55 2.49 24.38
N ASN A 179 -24.02 3.35 23.50
CA ASN A 179 -22.76 4.07 23.72
C ASN A 179 -22.92 5.56 24.09
N VAL A 180 -24.13 6.02 24.41
CA VAL A 180 -24.38 7.44 24.78
C VAL A 180 -23.47 7.90 25.92
N GLU A 181 -23.30 7.07 26.95
CA GLU A 181 -22.47 7.42 28.11
C GLU A 181 -20.99 7.49 27.73
N LEU A 182 -20.50 6.61 26.85
CA LEU A 182 -19.14 6.67 26.33
C LEU A 182 -18.91 7.99 25.57
N TYR A 183 -19.83 8.37 24.67
CA TYR A 183 -19.73 9.65 23.94
C TYR A 183 -19.68 10.86 24.89
N ARG A 184 -20.51 10.85 25.94
CA ARG A 184 -20.53 11.91 26.95
C ARG A 184 -19.20 12.00 27.71
N GLN A 185 -18.67 10.86 28.16
CA GLN A 185 -17.39 10.80 28.86
C GLN A 185 -16.24 11.26 27.96
N LEU A 186 -16.15 10.73 26.75
CA LEU A 186 -15.09 11.12 25.80
C LEU A 186 -15.18 12.60 25.45
N THR A 187 -16.39 13.16 25.29
CA THR A 187 -16.57 14.61 25.09
C THR A 187 -15.98 15.42 26.25
N SER A 188 -16.27 15.00 27.50
CA SER A 188 -15.74 15.66 28.69
C SER A 188 -14.22 15.55 28.79
N HIS A 189 -13.65 14.39 28.48
CA HIS A 189 -12.21 14.15 28.60
C HIS A 189 -11.41 14.84 27.51
N THR A 190 -11.88 14.77 26.27
CA THR A 190 -11.16 15.33 25.12
C THR A 190 -11.32 16.84 24.99
N GLY A 191 -12.41 17.41 25.52
CA GLY A 191 -12.75 18.82 25.33
C GLY A 191 -13.31 19.13 23.94
N MET A 192 -13.66 18.12 23.15
CA MET A 192 -14.32 18.26 21.84
C MET A 192 -15.57 17.40 21.76
N PRO A 193 -16.59 17.78 20.96
CA PRO A 193 -17.79 16.97 20.81
C PRO A 193 -17.50 15.63 20.14
N ILE A 194 -17.84 14.52 20.80
CA ILE A 194 -17.82 13.17 20.22
C ILE A 194 -19.27 12.74 20.01
N LYS A 195 -19.69 12.60 18.74
CA LYS A 195 -21.09 12.35 18.36
C LYS A 195 -21.28 11.11 17.50
N THR A 196 -20.21 10.64 16.89
CA THR A 196 -20.25 9.56 15.91
C THR A 196 -19.13 8.55 16.18
N PRO A 197 -19.27 7.31 15.69
CA PRO A 197 -18.18 6.35 15.65
C PRO A 197 -16.93 6.87 14.93
N ASP A 198 -17.08 7.79 13.96
CA ASP A 198 -15.96 8.40 13.24
C ASP A 198 -15.12 9.31 14.16
N ASP A 199 -15.78 10.11 15.02
CA ASP A 199 -15.10 10.93 16.04
C ASP A 199 -14.27 10.05 17.00
N ILE A 200 -14.82 8.90 17.42
CA ILE A 200 -14.10 7.92 18.24
C ILE A 200 -12.92 7.33 17.47
N GLN A 201 -13.10 6.97 16.20
CA GLN A 201 -12.04 6.40 15.38
C GLN A 201 -10.87 7.37 15.20
N SER A 202 -11.15 8.67 15.04
CA SER A 202 -10.11 9.71 15.01
C SER A 202 -9.36 9.78 16.34
N LEU A 203 -10.08 9.89 17.46
CA LEU A 203 -9.49 9.91 18.80
C LEU A 203 -8.64 8.66 19.10
N TYR A 204 -9.17 7.48 18.82
CA TYR A 204 -8.46 6.22 19.03
C TYR A 204 -7.19 6.14 18.18
N SER A 205 -7.23 6.64 16.94
CA SER A 205 -6.06 6.70 16.06
C SER A 205 -4.97 7.62 16.62
N THR A 206 -5.32 8.71 17.30
CA THR A 206 -4.37 9.57 18.01
C THR A 206 -3.79 8.87 19.24
N LEU A 207 -4.62 8.28 20.09
CA LEU A 207 -4.18 7.63 21.33
C LEU A 207 -3.31 6.38 21.11
N ARG A 208 -3.53 5.67 19.98
CA ARG A 208 -2.81 4.44 19.65
C ARG A 208 -1.47 4.68 18.97
N ALA A 209 -1.34 5.77 18.22
CA ALA A 209 -0.22 5.98 17.30
C ALA A 209 1.11 6.18 18.04
#